data_AF-A0A7C6M3V0-F1
#
_entry.id   AF-A0A7C6M3V0-F1
#
_cell.length_a   1.000
_cell.length_b   1.000
_cell.length_c   1.000
_cell.angle_alpha   90.00
_cell.angle_beta   90.00
_cell.angle_gamma   90.00
#
_symmetry.space_group_name_H-M   'P 1'
#
loop_
_entity.id
_entity.type
_entity.pdbx_description
1 polymer ?
#
loop_
_entity_poly.entity_id
_entity_poly.type
_entity_poly.pdbx_seq_one_letter_code
_entity_poly.pdbx_strand_id
1 'polypeptide(L)'
;MDENSRLVSGYKTSEDENELSLRPQTLNEYIGQYQVKNNLKVFIEAAKTRNEALDHVLLYGPPGLGKTTLANVIANEMGGKIRLVSGPT
;
A
#
# COMPACT_ATOMS: atom_id res chain seq x y z
N MET A 1 -27.78 -3.57 31.85
CA MET A 1 -26.41 -3.85 31.37
C MET A 1 -26.48 -3.65 29.88
N ASP A 2 -26.29 -2.42 29.45
CA ASP A 2 -26.57 -2.00 28.08
C ASP A 2 -25.52 -2.58 27.13
N GLU A 3 -26.01 -3.39 26.20
CA GLU A 3 -25.30 -3.86 25.02
C GLU A 3 -24.93 -2.64 24.18
N ASN A 4 -23.72 -2.12 24.40
CA ASN A 4 -23.14 -1.09 23.56
C ASN A 4 -22.69 -1.76 22.25
N SER A 5 -23.68 -2.09 21.41
CA SER A 5 -23.51 -2.44 20.01
C SER A 5 -22.80 -1.27 19.34
N ARG A 6 -21.49 -1.40 19.14
CA ARG A 6 -20.71 -0.48 18.32
C ARG A 6 -21.24 -0.57 16.89
N LEU A 7 -22.27 0.21 16.60
CA LEU A 7 -22.76 0.45 15.24
C LEU A 7 -21.71 1.29 14.52
N VAL A 8 -20.75 0.64 13.88
CA VAL A 8 -19.84 1.30 12.94
C VAL A 8 -20.59 1.46 11.63
N SER A 9 -20.78 2.70 11.20
CA SER A 9 -21.39 2.99 9.90
C SER A 9 -20.36 2.68 8.79
N GLY A 10 -20.79 2.06 7.69
CA GLY A 10 -19.92 1.82 6.52
C GLY A 10 -19.71 3.06 5.64
N TYR A 11 -20.21 4.22 6.06
CA TYR A 11 -20.05 5.47 5.34
C TYR A 11 -18.68 6.07 5.62
N LYS A 12 -18.00 6.48 4.56
CA LYS A 12 -16.68 7.10 4.63
C LYS A 12 -16.79 8.41 5.41
N THR A 13 -16.01 8.54 6.48
CA THR A 13 -15.93 9.71 7.35
C THR A 13 -14.66 10.51 7.06
N SER A 14 -14.58 11.72 7.59
CA SER A 14 -13.35 12.53 7.56
C SER A 14 -12.20 11.89 8.33
N GLU A 15 -12.49 11.04 9.33
CA GLU A 15 -11.47 10.29 10.07
C GLU A 15 -10.80 9.21 9.18
N ASP A 16 -11.56 8.57 8.28
CA ASP A 16 -11.01 7.60 7.31
C ASP A 16 -10.04 8.26 6.31
N GLU A 17 -10.22 9.55 6.01
CA GLU A 17 -9.30 10.31 5.18
C GLU A 17 -7.99 10.62 5.91
N ASN A 18 -8.06 10.90 7.21
CA ASN A 18 -6.87 11.07 8.04
C ASN A 18 -6.08 9.75 8.16
N GLU A 19 -6.74 8.60 8.26
CA GLU A 19 -6.04 7.29 8.25
C GLU A 19 -5.25 7.04 6.96
N LEU A 20 -5.74 7.52 5.81
CA LEU A 20 -5.02 7.42 4.54
C LEU A 20 -3.74 8.27 4.55
N SER A 21 -3.75 9.42 5.22
CA SER A 21 -2.57 10.29 5.35
C SER A 21 -1.46 9.71 6.24
N LEU A 22 -1.82 8.84 7.19
CA LEU A 22 -0.88 8.15 8.08
C LEU A 22 -0.13 7.00 7.40
N ARG A 23 -0.58 6.56 6.22
CA ARG A 23 0.08 5.48 5.49
C ARG A 23 1.39 6.01 4.86
N PRO A 24 2.47 5.23 4.90
CA PRO A 24 3.72 5.61 4.26
C PRO A 24 3.51 5.84 2.76
N GLN A 25 4.08 6.93 2.25
CA GLN A 25 4.04 7.30 0.84
C GLN A 25 5.29 6.85 0.10
N THR A 26 6.43 6.80 0.79
CA THR A 26 7.73 6.42 0.20
C THR A 26 8.22 5.08 0.72
N LEU A 27 9.14 4.44 -0.02
CA LEU A 27 9.73 3.17 0.43
C LEU A 27 10.53 3.33 1.73
N ASN A 28 11.06 4.52 1.99
CA ASN A 28 11.80 4.84 3.20
C ASN A 28 10.91 4.95 4.44
N GLU A 29 9.68 5.45 4.29
CA GLU A 29 8.69 5.54 5.37
C GLU A 29 8.09 4.17 5.74
N TYR A 30 8.18 3.18 4.85
CA TYR A 30 7.64 1.85 5.11
C TYR A 30 8.45 1.12 6.20
N ILE A 31 7.85 0.89 7.36
CA ILE A 31 8.53 0.31 8.53
C ILE A 31 8.61 -1.22 8.40
N GLY A 32 9.78 -1.79 8.72
CA GLY A 32 10.02 -3.24 8.67
C GLY A 32 10.18 -3.77 7.23
N GLN A 33 9.98 -5.09 7.06
CA GLN A 33 10.07 -5.78 5.76
C GLN A 33 11.37 -5.49 4.97
N TYR A 34 12.52 -5.39 5.66
CA TYR A 34 13.79 -4.94 5.09
C TYR A 34 14.22 -5.71 3.83
N GLN A 35 14.06 -7.03 3.81
CA GLN A 35 14.40 -7.85 2.64
C GLN A 35 13.55 -7.48 1.42
N VAL A 36 12.23 -7.34 1.60
CA VAL A 36 11.31 -6.95 0.53
C VAL A 36 11.62 -5.53 0.04
N LYS A 37 11.86 -4.59 0.96
CA LYS A 37 12.23 -3.21 0.61
C LYS A 37 13.51 -3.14 -0.19
N ASN A 38 14.56 -3.87 0.21
CA ASN A 38 15.83 -3.88 -0.50
C ASN A 38 15.68 -4.43 -1.93
N ASN A 39 14.94 -5.53 -2.09
CA ASN A 39 14.68 -6.08 -3.42
C ASN A 39 13.90 -5.09 -4.29
N LEU A 40 12.81 -4.54 -3.77
CA LEU A 40 11.99 -3.55 -4.50
C LEU A 40 12.80 -2.30 -4.87
N LYS A 41 13.66 -1.81 -3.98
CA LYS A 41 14.53 -0.67 -4.25
C LYS A 41 15.40 -0.91 -5.47
N VAL A 42 16.05 -2.07 -5.55
CA VAL A 42 16.89 -2.44 -6.71
C VAL A 42 16.08 -2.50 -8.00
N PHE A 43 14.89 -3.11 -7.98
CA PHE A 43 14.04 -3.21 -9.18
C PHE A 43 13.50 -1.85 -9.63
N ILE A 44 13.05 -1.01 -8.69
CA ILE A 44 12.55 0.34 -8.95
C ILE A 44 13.65 1.22 -9.51
N GLU A 45 14.84 1.22 -8.90
CA GLU A 45 15.99 1.99 -9.39
C GLU A 45 16.37 1.55 -10.81
N ALA A 46 16.45 0.23 -11.06
CA ALA A 46 16.77 -0.28 -12.38
C ALA A 46 15.72 0.10 -13.44
N ALA A 47 14.42 0.02 -13.13
CA ALA A 47 13.34 0.43 -14.02
C ALA A 47 13.37 1.94 -14.30
N LYS A 48 13.61 2.76 -13.26
CA LYS A 48 13.79 4.21 -13.39
C LYS A 48 14.97 4.58 -14.28
N THR A 49 16.12 3.92 -14.12
CA THR A 49 17.31 4.16 -14.96
C THR A 49 17.05 3.84 -16.44
N ARG A 50 16.25 2.81 -16.73
CA ARG A 50 15.85 2.47 -18.10
C ARG A 50 14.70 3.31 -18.64
N ASN A 51 14.07 4.14 -17.80
CA ASN A 51 12.84 4.87 -18.10
C ASN A 51 11.71 3.94 -18.59
N GLU A 52 11.57 2.79 -17.92
CA GLU A 52 10.59 1.76 -18.22
C GLU A 52 9.63 1.55 -17.04
N ALA A 53 8.53 0.83 -17.29
CA ALA A 53 7.67 0.36 -16.23
C ALA A 53 8.39 -0.65 -15.33
N LEU A 54 7.99 -0.70 -14.06
CA LEU A 54 8.39 -1.79 -13.17
C LEU A 54 7.76 -3.10 -13.65
N ASP A 55 8.51 -4.19 -13.59
CA ASP A 55 7.98 -5.53 -13.87
C ASP A 55 6.78 -5.86 -12.95
N HIS A 56 5.96 -6.82 -13.38
CA HIS A 56 4.79 -7.23 -12.60
C HIS A 56 5.20 -7.79 -11.23
N VAL A 57 4.62 -7.23 -10.16
CA VAL A 57 4.90 -7.61 -8.78
C VAL A 57 3.70 -8.37 -8.19
N LEU A 58 3.95 -9.54 -7.61
CA LEU A 58 2.99 -10.27 -6.78
C LEU A 58 3.36 -10.12 -5.29
N LEU A 59 2.50 -9.48 -4.51
CA LEU A 59 2.65 -9.36 -3.06
C LEU A 59 1.82 -10.44 -2.37
N TYR A 60 2.48 -11.42 -1.75
CA TYR A 60 1.83 -12.52 -1.03
C TYR A 60 2.14 -12.47 0.47
N GLY A 61 1.17 -12.88 1.29
CA GLY A 61 1.33 -13.07 2.73
C GLY A 61 0.02 -12.92 3.51
N PRO A 62 0.03 -13.22 4.82
CA PRO A 62 -1.11 -13.06 5.74
C PRO A 62 -1.80 -11.68 5.66
N PRO A 63 -3.10 -11.57 6.02
CA PRO A 63 -3.80 -10.28 6.10
C PRO A 63 -3.12 -9.35 7.12
N GLY A 64 -3.24 -8.03 6.92
CA GLY A 64 -2.69 -7.02 7.84
C GLY A 64 -1.22 -6.65 7.66
N LEU A 65 -0.46 -7.32 6.77
CA LEU A 65 0.98 -7.05 6.57
C LEU A 65 1.32 -5.85 5.66
N GLY A 66 0.34 -4.98 5.36
CA GLY A 66 0.58 -3.77 4.58
C GLY A 66 0.77 -3.97 3.07
N LYS A 67 0.32 -5.10 2.49
CA LYS A 67 0.44 -5.37 1.04
C LYS A 67 -0.16 -4.26 0.17
N THR A 68 -1.39 -3.82 0.48
CA THR A 68 -2.04 -2.72 -0.23
C THR A 68 -1.29 -1.41 -0.05
N THR A 69 -0.73 -1.17 1.14
CA THR A 69 0.11 0.00 1.42
C THR A 69 1.38 -0.04 0.57
N LEU A 70 2.05 -1.18 0.50
CA LEU A 70 3.27 -1.35 -0.31
C LEU A 70 2.99 -1.17 -1.82
N ALA A 71 1.83 -1.60 -2.31
CA ALA A 71 1.42 -1.34 -3.69
C ALA A 71 1.26 0.17 -3.99
N ASN A 72 0.72 0.95 -3.03
CA ASN A 72 0.62 2.41 -3.15
C ASN A 72 2.02 3.05 -3.15
N VAL A 73 2.91 2.60 -2.27
CA VAL A 73 4.29 3.07 -2.22
C VAL A 73 5.01 2.80 -3.54
N ILE A 74 4.87 1.61 -4.12
CA ILE A 74 5.47 1.26 -5.43
C ILE A 74 4.95 2.20 -6.52
N ALA A 75 3.63 2.46 -6.56
CA ALA A 75 3.05 3.37 -7.54
C ALA A 75 3.60 4.80 -7.39
N ASN A 76 3.71 5.30 -6.16
CA ASN A 76 4.27 6.61 -5.86
C ASN A 76 5.75 6.71 -6.26
N GLU A 77 6.55 5.69 -5.93
CA GLU A 77 7.95 5.61 -6.35
C GLU A 77 8.10 5.67 -7.87
N MET A 78 7.25 4.95 -8.60
CA MET A 78 7.26 4.95 -10.07
C MET A 78 6.60 6.19 -10.70
N GLY A 79 6.07 7.13 -9.90
CA GLY A 79 5.33 8.30 -10.40
C GLY A 79 4.03 7.94 -11.13
N GLY A 80 3.51 6.73 -10.90
CA GLY A 80 2.34 6.17 -11.58
C GLY A 80 1.06 6.34 -10.78
N LYS A 81 -0.09 6.18 -11.45
CA LYS A 81 -1.40 6.11 -10.80
C LYS A 81 -1.70 4.67 -10.40
N ILE A 82 -2.26 4.48 -9.21
CA ILE A 82 -2.75 3.17 -8.75
C ILE A 82 -4.25 3.04 -9.01
N ARG A 83 -4.67 1.89 -9.54
CA ARG A 83 -6.08 1.50 -9.65
C ARG A 83 -6.33 0.30 -8.74
N LEU A 84 -7.07 0.53 -7.67
CA LEU A 84 -7.49 -0.53 -6.75
C LEU A 84 -8.70 -1.26 -7.34
N VAL A 85 -8.64 -2.58 -7.34
CA VAL A 85 -9.74 -3.45 -7.78
C VAL A 85 -9.92 -4.53 -6.72
N SER A 86 -11.15 -4.73 -6.26
CA SER A 86 -11.51 -5.88 -5.43
C SER A 86 -11.67 -7.11 -6.33
N GLY A 87 -11.21 -8.27 -5.86
CA GLY A 87 -11.54 -9.54 -6.51
C GLY A 87 -13.07 -9.79 -6.48
N PRO A 88 -13.59 -10.63 -7.38
CA PRO A 88 -14.99 -11.05 -7.31
C PRO A 88 -15.23 -11.69 -5.93
N THR A 89 -16.29 -11.24 -5.26
CA THR A 89 -16.83 -11.85 -4.02
C THR A 89 -17.48 -13.18 -4.29
#